data_AF-A0A1U7MR00-F1
#
_entry.id   AF-A0A1U7MR00-F1
#
_cell.length_a   1.000
_cell.length_b   1.000
_cell.length_c   1.000
_cell.angle_alpha   90.00
_cell.angle_beta   90.00
_cell.angle_gamma   90.00
#
_symmetry.space_group_name_H-M   'P 1'
#
loop_
_entity.id
_entity.type
_entity.pdbx_description
1 polymer ?
#
loop_
_entity_poly.entity_id
_entity_poly.type
_entity_poly.pdbx_seq_one_letter_code
_entity_poly.pdbx_strand_id
1 'polypeptide(L)'
;MARDRRFGSVRRLPSGKWQARYTWEALEHKAPRTFASRDAAEAWLRTKCTELGPGWILTGERRRRSVALSEYAQGWLEERQDLKLRTRVLYAGQLDRSPPQLRAAVLLSAWGGAPLE
;
A
#
# COMPACT_ATOMS: atom_id res chain seq x y z
N MET A 1 -2.32 -17.02 -4.89
CA MET A 1 -3.63 -16.95 -4.21
C MET A 1 -3.98 -15.50 -3.93
N ALA A 2 -5.06 -14.97 -4.52
CA ALA A 2 -5.52 -13.62 -4.24
C ALA A 2 -6.01 -13.57 -2.80
N ARG A 3 -5.26 -12.88 -1.93
CA ARG A 3 -5.65 -12.66 -0.53
C ARG A 3 -6.94 -11.85 -0.56
N ASP A 4 -8.05 -12.52 -0.22
CA ASP A 4 -9.38 -11.95 -0.08
C ASP A 4 -9.27 -10.56 0.56
N ARG A 5 -9.65 -9.54 -0.22
CA ARG A 5 -9.44 -8.14 0.16
C ARG A 5 -10.46 -7.79 1.22
N ARG A 6 -10.10 -8.00 2.48
CA ARG A 6 -10.89 -7.52 3.61
C ARG A 6 -10.62 -6.05 3.82
N PHE A 7 -11.68 -5.24 3.78
CA PHE A 7 -11.68 -3.79 4.01
C PHE A 7 -10.93 -3.38 5.29
N GLY A 8 -11.00 -4.23 6.32
CA GLY A 8 -10.30 -4.02 7.58
C GLY A 8 -9.90 -5.32 8.25
N SER A 9 -9.43 -5.18 9.48
CA SER A 9 -9.04 -6.28 10.35
C SER A 9 -9.78 -6.18 11.68
N VAL A 10 -10.19 -7.33 12.21
CA VAL A 10 -10.79 -7.45 13.53
C VAL A 10 -9.81 -8.19 14.43
N ARG A 11 -9.50 -7.64 15.61
CA ARG A 11 -8.64 -8.28 16.63
C ARG A 11 -9.38 -8.45 17.94
N ARG A 12 -9.03 -9.49 18.71
CA ARG A 12 -9.50 -9.70 20.07
C ARG A 12 -8.56 -9.03 21.06
N LEU A 13 -9.10 -8.31 22.03
CA LEU A 13 -8.38 -7.67 23.13
C LEU A 13 -8.24 -8.63 24.32
N PRO A 14 -7.26 -8.42 25.21
CA PRO A 14 -7.10 -9.24 26.43
C PRO A 14 -8.34 -9.22 27.32
N SER A 15 -9.14 -8.15 27.26
CA SER A 15 -10.44 -8.02 27.94
C SER A 15 -11.56 -8.90 27.36
N GLY A 16 -11.28 -9.73 26.35
CA GLY A 16 -12.27 -10.56 25.64
C GLY A 16 -13.10 -9.82 24.60
N LYS A 17 -13.04 -8.48 24.56
CA LYS A 17 -13.76 -7.65 23.57
C LYS A 17 -13.07 -7.66 22.20
N TRP A 18 -13.82 -7.31 21.17
CA TRP A 18 -13.37 -7.24 19.78
C TRP A 18 -13.18 -5.80 19.34
N GLN A 19 -12.09 -5.52 18.63
CA GLN A 19 -11.81 -4.21 18.05
C GLN A 19 -11.67 -4.33 16.54
N ALA A 20 -12.43 -3.51 15.82
CA ALA A 20 -12.30 -3.35 14.37
C ALA A 20 -11.39 -2.17 14.03
N ARG A 21 -10.58 -2.34 12.99
CA ARG A 21 -9.78 -1.28 12.36
C ARG A 21 -9.78 -1.42 10.85
N TYR A 22 -9.73 -0.32 10.14
CA TYR A 22 -9.54 -0.29 8.69
C TYR A 22 -8.50 0.76 8.32
N THR A 23 -7.98 0.70 7.09
CA THR A 23 -7.03 1.68 6.58
C THR A 23 -7.62 2.35 5.36
N TRP A 24 -7.67 3.68 5.39
CA TRP A 24 -8.18 4.50 4.30
C TRP A 24 -7.28 5.73 4.15
N GLU A 25 -6.96 6.12 2.91
CA GLU A 25 -6.05 7.25 2.61
C GLU A 25 -4.76 7.28 3.44
N ALA A 26 -4.12 6.10 3.59
CA ALA A 26 -2.92 5.89 4.39
C ALA A 26 -3.05 6.11 5.91
N LEU A 27 -4.24 6.41 6.42
CA LEU A 27 -4.53 6.52 7.84
C LEU A 27 -5.25 5.27 8.38
N GLU A 28 -4.86 4.85 9.58
CA GLU A 28 -5.55 3.77 10.30
C GLU A 28 -6.73 4.35 11.08
N HIS A 29 -7.94 3.90 10.77
CA HIS A 29 -9.16 4.25 11.48
C HIS A 29 -9.58 3.09 12.39
N LYS A 30 -9.61 3.36 13.70
CA LYS A 30 -10.07 2.41 14.71
C LYS A 30 -11.54 2.65 15.02
N ALA A 31 -12.28 1.59 15.31
CA ALA A 31 -13.63 1.73 15.81
C ALA A 31 -13.61 2.54 17.13
N PRO A 32 -14.52 3.53 17.30
CA PRO A 32 -14.60 4.34 18.52
C PRO A 32 -15.02 3.51 19.74
N ARG A 33 -15.60 2.33 19.51
CA ARG A 33 -16.02 1.38 20.54
C ARG A 33 -15.50 -0.02 20.24
N THR A 34 -15.33 -0.78 21.31
CA THR A 34 -15.09 -2.23 21.24
C THR A 34 -16.42 -2.98 21.21
N PHE A 35 -16.45 -4.13 20.54
CA PHE A 35 -17.64 -4.96 20.36
C PHE A 35 -17.59 -6.20 21.26
N ALA A 36 -18.75 -6.72 21.66
CA ALA A 36 -18.84 -7.95 22.44
C ALA A 36 -18.56 -9.21 21.58
N SER A 37 -18.87 -9.15 20.29
CA SER A 37 -18.74 -10.27 19.35
C SER A 37 -17.93 -9.88 18.12
N ARG A 38 -17.25 -10.87 17.53
CA ARG A 38 -16.51 -10.70 16.27
C ARG A 38 -17.44 -10.26 15.14
N ASP A 39 -18.64 -10.84 15.08
CA ASP A 39 -19.66 -10.53 14.07
C ASP A 39 -20.06 -9.06 14.12
N ALA A 40 -20.35 -8.52 15.31
CA ALA A 40 -20.66 -7.10 15.48
C ALA A 40 -19.52 -6.16 15.01
N ALA A 41 -18.27 -6.58 15.21
CA ALA A 41 -17.11 -5.83 14.72
C ALA A 41 -16.99 -5.91 13.18
N GLU A 42 -17.33 -7.04 12.58
CA GLU A 42 -17.34 -7.23 11.13
C GLU A 42 -18.51 -6.48 10.46
N ALA A 43 -19.69 -6.47 11.08
CA ALA A 43 -20.84 -5.69 10.65
C ALA A 43 -20.51 -4.19 10.59
N TRP A 44 -19.81 -3.67 11.60
CA TRP A 44 -19.33 -2.29 11.58
C TRP A 44 -18.37 -2.00 10.43
N LEU A 45 -17.45 -2.93 10.12
CA LEU A 45 -16.56 -2.81 8.96
C LEU A 45 -17.34 -2.84 7.64
N ARG A 46 -18.40 -3.65 7.53
CA ARG A 46 -19.29 -3.67 6.36
C ARG A 46 -19.99 -2.33 6.18
N THR A 47 -20.55 -1.75 7.24
CA THR A 47 -21.17 -0.42 7.18
C THR A 47 -20.17 0.64 6.71
N LYS A 48 -18.96 0.66 7.27
CA LYS A 48 -17.91 1.62 6.86
C LYS A 48 -17.44 1.40 5.43
N CYS A 49 -17.35 0.15 4.99
CA CYS A 49 -17.06 -0.19 3.59
C CYS A 49 -18.13 0.36 2.65
N THR A 50 -19.42 0.26 3.02
CA THR A 50 -20.53 0.83 2.24
C THR A 50 -20.47 2.35 2.23
N GLU A 51 -20.22 3.00 3.38
CA GLU A 51 -20.11 4.47 3.49
C GLU A 51 -18.99 5.04 2.60
N LEU A 52 -17.85 4.36 2.51
CA LEU A 52 -16.70 4.81 1.71
C LEU A 52 -16.82 4.48 0.21
N GLY A 53 -17.75 3.61 -0.16
CA GLY A 53 -17.95 3.18 -1.54
C GLY A 53 -16.75 2.46 -2.16
N PRO A 54 -16.74 2.20 -3.49
CA PRO A 54 -15.69 1.41 -4.15
C PRO A 54 -14.29 2.04 -4.11
N GLY A 55 -14.16 3.31 -3.71
CA GLY A 55 -12.89 4.04 -3.67
C GLY A 55 -11.84 3.42 -2.73
N TRP A 56 -12.25 2.69 -1.68
CA TRP A 56 -11.30 2.06 -0.76
C TRP A 56 -10.46 0.96 -1.42
N ILE A 57 -11.02 0.26 -2.42
CA ILE A 57 -10.34 -0.84 -3.13
C ILE A 57 -9.17 -0.27 -3.95
N LEU A 58 -9.42 0.84 -4.65
CA LEU A 58 -8.44 1.52 -5.49
C LEU A 58 -7.29 2.10 -4.66
N THR A 59 -7.57 2.63 -3.46
CA THR A 59 -6.54 3.16 -2.55
C THR A 59 -5.61 2.08 -2.01
N GLY A 60 -6.16 0.91 -1.66
CA GLY A 60 -5.37 -0.24 -1.20
C GLY A 60 -4.44 -0.79 -2.29
N GLU A 61 -4.93 -0.89 -3.53
CA GLU A 61 -4.14 -1.34 -4.68
C GLU A 61 -3.03 -0.37 -5.05
N ARG A 62 -3.35 0.93 -5.11
CA ARG A 62 -2.37 1.98 -5.37
C ARG A 62 -1.22 1.91 -4.37
N ARG A 63 -1.52 1.77 -3.07
CA ARG A 63 -0.50 1.64 -2.02
C ARG A 63 0.35 0.39 -2.17
N ARG A 64 -0.25 -0.79 -2.37
CA ARG A 64 0.50 -2.05 -2.52
C ARG A 64 1.45 -2.01 -3.71
N ARG A 65 1.01 -1.44 -4.84
CA ARG A 65 1.87 -1.22 -6.01
C ARG A 65 3.00 -0.23 -5.73
N SER A 66 2.73 0.86 -5.00
CA SER A 66 3.77 1.83 -4.61
C SER A 66 4.87 1.22 -3.73
N VAL A 67 4.50 0.40 -2.74
CA VAL A 67 5.47 -0.21 -1.80
C VAL A 67 6.36 -1.21 -2.52
N ALA A 68 5.77 -2.17 -3.25
CA ALA A 68 6.52 -3.19 -3.99
C ALA A 68 7.51 -2.59 -5.00
N LEU A 69 7.12 -1.51 -5.68
CA LEU A 69 7.98 -0.83 -6.64
C LEU A 69 9.10 -0.02 -5.97
N SER A 70 8.87 0.54 -4.79
CA SER A 70 9.90 1.28 -4.05
C SER A 70 10.98 0.34 -3.53
N GLU A 71 10.58 -0.83 -3.02
CA GLU A 71 11.51 -1.89 -2.60
C GLU A 71 12.35 -2.40 -3.79
N TYR A 72 11.70 -2.66 -4.95
CA TYR A 72 12.40 -3.05 -6.18
C TYR A 72 13.39 -1.99 -6.67
N ALA A 73 12.98 -0.72 -6.69
CA ALA A 73 13.83 0.38 -7.16
C ALA A 73 15.03 0.62 -6.24
N GLN A 74 14.86 0.45 -4.92
CA GLN A 74 15.99 0.52 -3.98
C GLN A 74 16.98 -0.63 -4.20
N GLY A 75 16.50 -1.88 -4.31
CA GLY A 75 17.37 -3.03 -4.59
C GLY A 75 18.16 -2.86 -5.88
N TRP A 76 17.51 -2.37 -6.96
CA TRP A 76 18.18 -2.08 -8.22
C TRP A 76 19.25 -0.98 -8.11
N LEU A 77 18.98 0.08 -7.33
CA LEU A 77 19.96 1.14 -7.08
C LEU A 77 21.14 0.66 -6.24
N GLU A 78 20.94 -0.30 -5.32
CA GLU A 78 22.00 -0.89 -4.50
C GLU A 78 22.91 -1.82 -5.32
N GLU A 79 22.33 -2.61 -6.22
CA GLU A 79 23.06 -3.53 -7.11
C GLU A 79 23.91 -2.78 -8.15
N ARG A 80 23.45 -1.62 -8.63
CA ARG A 80 24.17 -0.79 -9.62
C ARG A 80 25.14 0.19 -8.93
N GLN A 81 26.29 -0.31 -8.49
CA GLN A 81 27.41 0.52 -8.00
C GLN A 81 28.12 1.32 -9.12
N ASP A 82 27.92 0.92 -10.38
CA ASP A 82 28.48 1.58 -11.57
C ASP A 82 27.86 2.96 -11.87
N LEU A 83 26.70 3.26 -11.27
CA LEU A 83 26.06 4.56 -11.42
C LEU A 83 26.76 5.62 -10.57
N LYS A 84 27.18 6.71 -11.22
CA LYS A 84 27.69 7.91 -10.54
C LYS A 84 26.70 8.36 -9.46
N LEU A 85 27.22 8.75 -8.29
CA LEU A 85 26.44 9.15 -7.11
C LEU A 85 25.34 10.17 -7.44
N ARG A 86 25.65 11.13 -8.33
CA ARG A 86 24.73 12.19 -8.77
C ARG A 86 23.54 11.66 -9.56
N THR A 87 23.71 10.60 -10.34
CA THR A 87 22.64 9.92 -11.09
C THR A 87 21.73 9.14 -10.15
N ARG A 88 22.30 8.49 -9.11
CA ARG A 88 21.53 7.77 -8.09
C ARG A 88 20.61 8.72 -7.31
N VAL A 89 21.13 9.87 -6.90
CA VAL A 89 20.34 10.92 -6.22
C VAL A 89 19.23 11.46 -7.13
N LEU A 90 19.53 11.67 -8.41
CA LEU A 90 18.56 12.20 -9.38
C LEU A 90 17.41 11.20 -9.63
N TYR A 91 17.72 9.92 -9.78
CA TYR A 91 16.70 8.87 -9.94
C TYR A 91 15.88 8.63 -8.67
N ALA A 92 16.49 8.70 -7.49
CA ALA A 92 15.77 8.63 -6.22
C ALA A 92 14.75 9.79 -6.09
N GLY A 93 15.15 11.02 -6.43
CA GLY A 93 14.25 12.18 -6.42
C GLY A 93 13.16 12.12 -7.51
N GLN A 94 13.46 11.50 -8.66
CA GLN A 94 12.49 11.36 -9.75
C GLN A 94 11.45 10.28 -9.48
N LEU A 95 11.85 9.20 -8.78
CA LEU A 95 10.93 8.22 -8.22
C LEU A 95 10.02 8.92 -7.21
N ASP A 96 10.57 9.61 -6.20
CA ASP A 96 9.81 10.30 -5.15
C ASP A 96 8.67 11.18 -5.72
N ARG A 97 8.99 12.01 -6.73
CA ARG A 97 8.03 12.95 -7.34
C ARG A 97 6.98 12.31 -8.25
N SER A 98 7.21 11.10 -8.76
CA SER A 98 6.36 10.51 -9.81
C SER A 98 5.18 9.72 -9.23
N PRO A 99 3.96 9.86 -9.79
CA PRO A 99 2.80 9.10 -9.34
C PRO A 99 2.97 7.60 -9.65
N PRO A 100 2.43 6.70 -8.82
CA PRO A 100 2.79 5.28 -8.83
C PRO A 100 2.53 4.56 -10.16
N GLN A 101 1.55 5.02 -10.93
CA GLN A 101 1.24 4.49 -12.26
C GLN A 101 2.26 4.84 -13.36
N LEU A 102 3.11 5.87 -13.17
CA LEU A 102 4.08 6.34 -14.18
C LEU A 102 5.54 6.04 -13.82
N ARG A 103 5.80 5.48 -12.63
CA ARG A 103 7.15 5.20 -12.15
C ARG A 103 7.89 4.13 -12.98
N ALA A 104 7.19 3.11 -13.48
CA ALA A 104 7.78 2.11 -14.38
C ALA A 104 8.16 2.72 -15.74
N ALA A 105 7.35 3.64 -16.26
CA ALA A 105 7.64 4.35 -17.50
C ALA A 105 8.82 5.33 -17.35
N VAL A 106 8.99 5.94 -16.17
CA VAL A 106 10.17 6.75 -15.84
C VAL A 106 11.44 5.90 -15.78
N LEU A 107 11.37 4.70 -15.17
CA LEU A 107 12.47 3.74 -15.21
C LEU A 107 12.79 3.36 -16.66
N LEU A 108 11.79 2.98 -17.45
CA LEU A 108 11.97 2.62 -18.87
C LEU A 108 12.49 3.76 -19.75
N SER A 109 12.17 5.02 -19.43
CA SER A 109 12.66 6.19 -20.19
C SER A 109 14.06 6.63 -19.76
N ALA A 110 14.46 6.30 -18.52
CA ALA A 110 15.84 6.45 -18.04
C ALA A 110 16.74 5.29 -18.50
N TRP A 111 16.13 4.15 -18.85
CA TRP A 111 16.78 2.93 -19.32
C TRP A 111 16.77 2.89 -20.85
N GLY A 112 17.85 3.32 -21.50
CA GLY A 112 18.07 3.06 -22.93
C GLY A 112 18.30 1.56 -23.25
N GLY A 113 17.41 0.67 -22.82
CA GLY A 113 17.50 -0.77 -23.00
C GLY A 113 16.61 -1.55 -22.02
N ALA A 114 15.48 -2.04 -22.51
CA ALA A 114 14.72 -3.14 -21.91
C ALA A 114 15.36 -4.49 -22.29
N PRO A 115 14.80 -5.65 -21.89
CA PRO A 115 14.19 -6.08 -20.62
C PRO A 115 14.97 -7.30 -20.04
N LEU A 116 14.63 -7.76 -18.83
CA LEU A 116 14.88 -9.17 -18.48
C LEU A 116 13.59 -9.77 -17.90
N GLU A 117 13.34 -10.99 -18.36
CA GLU A 117 12.16 -11.85 -18.29
C GLU A 117 11.65 -12.18 -16.88
#